data_AF-A0A954JC01-F1
#
_entry.id   AF-A0A954JC01-F1
#
_cell.length_a   1.000
_cell.length_b   1.000
_cell.length_c   1.000
_cell.angle_alpha   90.00
_cell.angle_beta   90.00
_cell.angle_gamma   90.00
#
_symmetry.space_group_name_H-M   'P 1'
#
loop_
_entity.id
_entity.type
_entity.pdbx_description
1 polymer ?
#
loop_
_entity_poly.entity_id
_entity_poly.type
_entity_poly.pdbx_seq_one_letter_code
_entity_poly.pdbx_strand_id
1 'polypeptide(L)'
;MPPQVEQCAYQHGAMPDSYLVTEPDYQQFWNRRQTGMIGYLRDRHYLHLMGGLICPPEDREELLREFCEFVDEHRLLPSFFSIPECDVELFASYGYQVTKFGEDARLKLPRHSWQGKSYSWVRRQVSYVTRQGYVAREIQLDDLSDEERHQAFEHLQEMNEEQLSHRVLKHEIELLEGRLIPDAFYRRRLFIAHPADEPDNW
;
A
#
# COMPACT_ATOMS: atom_id res chain seq x y z
N MET A 1 -13.69 9.73 0.22
CA MET A 1 -12.85 10.08 -0.96
C MET A 1 -13.65 9.89 -2.24
N PRO A 2 -13.39 10.63 -3.34
CA PRO A 2 -14.06 10.36 -4.61
C PRO A 2 -13.76 8.93 -5.11
N PRO A 3 -14.76 8.16 -5.60
CA PRO A 3 -14.55 6.82 -6.16
C PRO A 3 -13.48 6.74 -7.26
N GLN A 4 -13.18 7.86 -7.91
CA GLN A 4 -12.20 7.97 -9.00
C GLN A 4 -10.76 7.71 -8.55
N VAL A 5 -10.36 8.17 -7.35
CA VAL A 5 -8.98 7.99 -6.84
C VAL A 5 -8.69 6.49 -6.65
N GLU A 6 -9.59 5.81 -5.94
CA GLU A 6 -9.49 4.38 -5.68
C GLU A 6 -9.49 3.56 -6.97
N GLN A 7 -10.38 3.87 -7.91
CA GLN A 7 -10.46 3.18 -9.19
C GLN A 7 -9.16 3.34 -10.01
N CYS A 8 -8.61 4.55 -10.05
CA CYS A 8 -7.36 4.83 -10.75
C CYS A 8 -6.18 4.08 -10.11
N ALA A 9 -6.09 4.08 -8.77
CA ALA A 9 -5.08 3.32 -8.04
C ALA A 9 -5.19 1.81 -8.30
N TYR A 10 -6.40 1.25 -8.34
CA TYR A 10 -6.61 -0.16 -8.65
C TYR A 10 -6.22 -0.53 -10.09
N GLN A 11 -6.51 0.34 -11.06
CA GLN A 11 -6.25 0.08 -12.47
C GLN A 11 -4.79 0.31 -12.88
N HIS A 12 -4.14 1.30 -12.27
CA HIS A 12 -2.85 1.81 -12.74
C HIS A 12 -1.75 1.77 -11.68
N GLY A 13 -2.05 1.41 -10.44
CA GLY A 13 -1.06 1.22 -9.40
C GLY A 13 -0.09 0.09 -9.76
N ALA A 14 1.21 0.40 -9.76
CA ALA A 14 2.26 -0.52 -10.16
C ALA A 14 3.19 -0.94 -8.99
N MET A 15 3.07 -0.24 -7.86
CA MET A 15 3.89 -0.44 -6.68
C MET A 15 3.03 -0.91 -5.49
N PRO A 16 3.60 -1.64 -4.51
CA PRO A 16 2.84 -2.13 -3.34
C PRO A 16 2.14 -1.01 -2.56
N ASP A 17 2.74 0.17 -2.55
CA ASP A 17 2.32 1.39 -1.87
C ASP A 17 1.45 2.32 -2.75
N SER A 18 1.24 2.02 -4.05
CA SER A 18 0.37 2.82 -4.93
C SER A 18 -1.04 3.00 -4.38
N TYR A 19 -1.56 2.01 -3.64
CA TYR A 19 -2.91 2.07 -3.09
C TYR A 19 -3.03 2.93 -1.82
N LEU A 20 -1.90 3.37 -1.21
CA LEU A 20 -1.91 4.25 -0.04
C LEU A 20 -2.48 5.64 -0.36
N VAL A 21 -2.45 6.07 -1.63
CA VAL A 21 -3.10 7.29 -2.12
C VAL A 21 -4.60 7.38 -1.76
N THR A 22 -5.21 6.24 -1.41
CA THR A 22 -6.62 6.15 -1.02
C THR A 22 -6.87 6.53 0.45
N GLU A 23 -5.82 6.67 1.25
CA GLU A 23 -5.95 7.06 2.66
C GLU A 23 -6.24 8.55 2.83
N PRO A 24 -6.93 8.95 3.92
CA PRO A 24 -7.45 10.31 4.08
C PRO A 24 -6.41 11.44 4.04
N ASP A 25 -5.18 11.17 4.48
CA ASP A 25 -4.13 12.18 4.57
C ASP A 25 -3.39 12.41 3.25
N TYR A 26 -3.55 11.51 2.27
CA TYR A 26 -2.95 11.67 0.96
C TYR A 26 -3.68 12.75 0.17
N GLN A 27 -2.89 13.69 -0.35
CA GLN A 27 -3.33 14.63 -1.37
C GLN A 27 -3.02 14.04 -2.74
N GLN A 28 -3.79 14.43 -3.75
CA GLN A 28 -3.61 13.95 -5.12
C GLN A 28 -3.30 15.14 -6.05
N PHE A 29 -2.27 14.97 -6.88
CA PHE A 29 -2.11 15.76 -8.08
C PHE A 29 -2.63 14.94 -9.26
N TRP A 30 -3.56 15.50 -10.03
CA TRP A 30 -4.07 14.87 -11.25
C TRP A 30 -3.51 15.59 -12.46
N ASN A 31 -3.19 14.84 -13.52
CA ASN A 31 -2.92 15.47 -14.81
C ASN A 31 -4.18 16.18 -15.34
N ARG A 32 -4.00 17.11 -16.26
CA ARG A 32 -5.09 17.92 -16.85
C ARG A 32 -6.15 17.06 -17.52
N ARG A 33 -5.75 15.91 -18.08
CA ARG A 33 -6.64 14.94 -18.73
C ARG A 33 -7.45 14.07 -17.76
N GLN A 34 -7.16 14.10 -16.46
CA GLN A 34 -7.81 13.27 -15.43
C GLN A 34 -7.67 11.76 -15.68
N THR A 35 -6.57 11.35 -16.32
CA THR A 35 -6.27 9.94 -16.62
C THR A 35 -5.23 9.34 -15.68
N GLY A 36 -4.50 10.18 -14.95
CA GLY A 36 -3.44 9.75 -14.05
C GLY A 36 -3.25 10.70 -12.88
N MET A 37 -2.70 10.16 -11.79
CA MET A 37 -2.44 10.92 -10.58
C MET A 37 -1.12 10.54 -9.91
N ILE A 38 -0.68 11.44 -9.02
CA ILE A 38 0.40 11.21 -8.07
C ILE A 38 -0.14 11.50 -6.67
N GLY A 39 -0.01 10.53 -5.78
CA GLY A 39 -0.32 10.68 -4.36
C GLY A 39 0.86 11.28 -3.59
N TYR A 40 0.60 12.23 -2.70
CA TYR A 40 1.64 12.84 -1.87
C TYR A 40 1.13 13.23 -0.48
N LEU A 41 2.04 13.16 0.49
CA LEU A 41 1.92 13.85 1.78
C LEU A 41 2.72 15.15 1.72
N ARG A 42 2.21 16.20 2.36
CA ARG A 42 2.83 17.52 2.34
C ARG A 42 3.30 17.91 3.74
N ASP A 43 4.60 18.18 3.87
CA ASP A 43 5.19 18.86 5.02
C ASP A 43 5.76 20.22 4.59
N ARG A 44 4.99 21.29 4.84
CA ARG A 44 5.31 22.67 4.42
C ARG A 44 5.57 22.78 2.91
N HIS A 45 6.84 22.86 2.52
CA HIS A 45 7.28 22.94 1.12
C HIS A 45 7.73 21.59 0.57
N TYR A 46 7.89 20.57 1.41
CA TYR A 46 8.31 19.24 1.02
C TYR A 46 7.10 18.39 0.65
N LEU A 47 7.21 17.67 -0.47
CA LEU A 47 6.24 16.64 -0.86
C LEU A 47 6.91 15.29 -0.74
N HIS A 48 6.26 14.37 -0.05
CA HIS A 48 6.69 12.98 0.10
C HIS A 48 5.77 12.11 -0.76
N LEU A 49 6.32 11.50 -1.80
CA LEU A 49 5.55 10.79 -2.81
C LEU A 49 5.87 9.31 -2.76
N MET A 50 4.83 8.50 -2.68
CA MET A 50 4.88 7.04 -2.59
C MET A 50 4.05 6.46 -3.74
N GLY A 51 4.34 5.22 -4.14
CA GLY A 51 3.47 4.53 -5.09
C GLY A 51 3.72 4.85 -6.57
N GLY A 52 4.69 5.71 -6.88
CA GLY A 52 5.08 6.05 -8.25
C GLY A 52 4.03 6.85 -9.05
N LEU A 53 4.12 6.78 -10.37
CA LEU A 53 3.18 7.41 -11.29
C LEU A 53 1.96 6.49 -11.49
N ILE A 54 0.78 6.89 -11.00
CA ILE A 54 -0.45 6.10 -11.07
C ILE A 54 -1.23 6.51 -12.31
N CYS A 55 -0.83 5.97 -13.46
CA CYS A 55 -1.45 6.29 -14.76
C CYS A 55 -1.20 5.19 -15.80
N PRO A 56 -1.91 5.21 -16.95
CA PRO A 56 -1.54 4.44 -18.13
C PRO A 56 -0.08 4.70 -18.54
N PRO A 57 0.66 3.69 -19.06
CA PRO A 57 2.05 3.85 -19.48
C PRO A 57 2.28 5.02 -20.46
N GLU A 58 1.35 5.23 -21.38
CA GLU A 58 1.37 6.30 -22.38
C GLU A 58 1.27 7.71 -21.79
N ASP A 59 0.75 7.85 -20.57
CA ASP A 59 0.51 9.14 -19.92
C ASP A 59 1.61 9.53 -18.92
N ARG A 60 2.60 8.65 -18.66
CA ARG A 60 3.62 8.85 -17.60
C ARG A 60 4.44 10.10 -17.77
N GLU A 61 4.95 10.33 -18.98
CA GLU A 61 5.77 11.51 -19.26
C GLU A 61 4.94 12.80 -19.14
N GLU A 62 3.69 12.78 -19.61
CA GLU A 62 2.78 13.92 -19.48
C GLU A 62 2.48 14.22 -18.00
N LEU A 63 2.16 13.19 -17.21
CA LEU A 63 1.87 13.33 -15.78
C LEU A 63 3.08 13.87 -15.01
N LEU A 64 4.28 13.33 -15.25
CA LEU A 64 5.49 13.81 -14.57
C LEU A 64 5.81 15.25 -14.96
N ARG A 65 5.70 15.61 -16.25
CA ARG A 65 5.90 16.98 -16.73
C ARG A 65 4.99 17.97 -16.02
N GLU A 66 3.68 17.68 -16.01
CA GLU A 66 2.69 18.57 -15.38
C GLU A 66 2.87 18.67 -13.88
N PHE A 67 3.31 17.59 -13.23
CA PHE A 67 3.65 17.61 -11.82
C PHE A 67 4.88 18.48 -11.53
N CYS A 68 5.93 18.38 -12.36
CA CYS A 68 7.10 19.25 -12.24
C CYS A 68 6.73 20.73 -12.45
N GLU A 69 5.88 21.06 -13.43
CA GLU A 69 5.33 22.41 -13.62
C GLU A 69 4.60 22.91 -12.35
N PHE A 70 3.75 22.06 -11.76
CA PHE A 70 3.02 22.37 -10.53
C PHE A 70 3.96 22.64 -9.34
N VAL A 71 4.98 21.78 -9.17
CA VAL A 71 5.99 21.91 -8.12
C VAL A 71 6.76 23.22 -8.25
N ASP A 72 7.20 23.55 -9.46
CA ASP A 72 7.98 24.76 -9.74
C ASP A 72 7.15 26.03 -9.48
N GLU A 73 5.90 26.06 -9.95
CA GLU A 73 4.98 27.18 -9.74
C GLU A 73 4.75 27.46 -8.24
N HIS A 74 4.64 26.41 -7.44
CA HIS A 74 4.35 26.50 -6.01
C HIS A 74 5.60 26.51 -5.12
N ARG A 75 6.80 26.44 -5.71
CA ARG A 75 8.10 26.36 -4.99
C ARG A 75 8.13 25.20 -3.99
N LEU A 76 7.70 24.03 -4.45
CA LEU A 76 7.68 22.80 -3.67
C LEU A 76 8.96 21.97 -3.92
N LEU A 77 9.24 21.03 -3.03
CA LEU A 77 10.43 20.19 -3.05
C LEU A 77 9.99 18.71 -2.99
N PRO A 78 9.84 18.03 -4.15
CA PRO A 78 9.32 16.68 -4.20
C PRO A 78 10.42 15.64 -3.96
N SER A 79 10.09 14.61 -3.18
CA SER A 79 10.92 13.42 -2.97
C SER A 79 10.10 12.17 -3.22
N PHE A 80 10.47 11.45 -4.27
CA PHE A 80 9.81 10.19 -4.64
C PHE A 80 10.52 9.01 -3.98
N PHE A 81 9.73 8.13 -3.38
CA PHE A 81 10.18 6.88 -2.81
C PHE A 81 9.59 5.72 -3.61
N SER A 82 10.38 4.64 -3.76
CA SER A 82 9.93 3.40 -4.39
C SER A 82 9.41 3.55 -5.84
N ILE A 83 10.06 4.36 -6.68
CA ILE A 83 9.74 4.38 -8.12
C ILE A 83 10.14 3.06 -8.80
N PRO A 84 9.39 2.57 -9.80
CA PRO A 84 9.77 1.37 -10.54
C PRO A 84 11.00 1.61 -11.42
N GLU A 85 11.79 0.56 -11.65
CA GLU A 85 13.00 0.62 -12.48
C GLU A 85 12.75 1.17 -13.89
N CYS A 86 11.56 0.89 -14.46
CA CYS A 86 11.21 1.37 -15.80
C CYS A 86 10.99 2.88 -15.90
N ASP A 87 10.83 3.59 -14.78
CA ASP A 87 10.66 5.04 -14.76
C ASP A 87 11.98 5.79 -14.48
N VAL A 88 13.09 5.09 -14.18
CA VAL A 88 14.37 5.71 -13.77
C VAL A 88 14.90 6.70 -14.82
N GLU A 89 14.91 6.29 -16.10
CA GLU A 89 15.38 7.14 -17.21
C GLU A 89 14.48 8.36 -17.40
N LEU A 90 13.18 8.19 -17.22
CA LEU A 90 12.20 9.26 -17.27
C LEU A 90 12.45 10.27 -16.14
N PHE A 91 12.60 9.82 -14.89
CA PHE A 91 12.89 10.73 -13.77
C PHE A 91 14.22 11.48 -13.98
N ALA A 92 15.26 10.80 -14.47
CA ALA A 92 16.54 11.42 -14.77
C ALA A 92 16.43 12.50 -15.86
N SER A 93 15.60 12.32 -16.89
CA SER A 93 15.41 13.32 -17.95
C SER A 93 14.72 14.60 -17.44
N TYR A 94 13.94 14.51 -16.36
CA TYR A 94 13.34 15.64 -15.64
C TYR A 94 14.25 16.20 -14.53
N GLY A 95 15.52 15.80 -14.47
CA GLY A 95 16.52 16.36 -13.56
C GLY A 95 16.53 15.77 -12.14
N TYR A 96 15.78 14.69 -11.89
CA TYR A 96 15.85 14.00 -10.61
C TYR A 96 17.15 13.19 -10.49
N GLN A 97 17.75 13.22 -9.30
CA GLN A 97 18.76 12.25 -8.92
C GLN A 97 18.08 10.99 -8.41
N VAL A 98 18.31 9.86 -9.09
CA VAL A 98 17.74 8.56 -8.70
C VAL A 98 18.80 7.71 -8.02
N THR A 99 18.47 7.15 -6.86
CA THR A 99 19.35 6.24 -6.11
C THR A 99 18.62 4.95 -5.80
N LYS A 100 19.30 3.81 -5.89
CA LYS A 100 18.72 2.51 -5.54
C LYS A 100 18.38 2.47 -4.04
N PHE A 101 17.08 2.34 -3.75
CA PHE A 101 16.56 2.25 -2.39
C PHE A 101 16.51 0.82 -1.86
N GLY A 102 16.10 -0.14 -2.69
CA GLY A 102 15.91 -1.54 -2.30
C GLY A 102 15.45 -2.42 -3.46
N GLU A 103 14.99 -3.63 -3.13
CA GLU A 103 14.43 -4.60 -4.06
C GLU A 103 13.16 -5.23 -3.47
N ASP A 104 12.12 -5.38 -4.29
CA ASP A 104 10.89 -6.09 -3.91
C ASP A 104 11.02 -7.60 -4.18
N ALA A 105 10.65 -8.42 -3.21
CA ALA A 105 10.47 -9.86 -3.44
C ALA A 105 9.14 -10.13 -4.15
N ARG A 106 9.17 -10.38 -5.46
CA ARG A 106 7.95 -10.62 -6.29
C ARG A 106 7.73 -12.11 -6.56
N LEU A 107 6.53 -12.60 -6.22
CA LEU A 107 6.13 -13.99 -6.47
C LEU A 107 5.09 -14.08 -7.61
N LYS A 108 5.39 -14.85 -8.66
CA LYS A 108 4.45 -15.07 -9.79
C LYS A 108 3.41 -16.14 -9.44
N LEU A 109 2.26 -15.72 -8.92
CA LEU A 109 1.23 -16.62 -8.38
C LEU A 109 0.59 -17.62 -9.37
N PRO A 110 0.22 -17.28 -10.62
CA PRO A 110 -0.59 -18.17 -11.48
C PRO A 110 0.01 -19.56 -11.77
N ARG A 111 1.33 -19.71 -11.57
CA ARG A 111 2.06 -20.97 -11.73
C ARG A 111 2.94 -21.30 -10.51
N HIS A 112 2.73 -20.60 -9.40
CA HIS A 112 3.48 -20.86 -8.19
C HIS A 112 3.01 -22.14 -7.52
N SER A 113 3.94 -22.96 -7.03
CA SER A 113 3.64 -24.14 -6.24
C SER A 113 4.55 -24.19 -5.04
N TRP A 114 3.96 -24.40 -3.87
CA TRP A 114 4.67 -24.62 -2.62
C TRP A 114 5.26 -26.02 -2.50
N GLN A 115 5.20 -26.85 -3.55
CA GLN A 115 5.76 -28.21 -3.55
C GLN A 115 7.28 -28.22 -3.76
N GLY A 116 7.89 -29.39 -3.58
CA GLY A 116 9.33 -29.59 -3.80
C GLY A 116 10.22 -29.24 -2.59
N LYS A 117 11.52 -29.46 -2.76
CA LYS A 117 12.52 -29.34 -1.68
C LYS A 117 12.75 -27.90 -1.26
N SER A 118 12.75 -26.96 -2.21
CA SER A 118 12.99 -25.51 -1.98
C SER A 118 11.98 -24.89 -1.01
N TYR A 119 10.72 -25.34 -1.04
CA TYR A 119 9.65 -24.83 -0.17
C TYR A 119 9.32 -25.78 0.99
N SER A 120 10.15 -26.79 1.24
CA SER A 120 9.92 -27.74 2.35
C SER A 120 9.93 -27.04 3.72
N TRP A 121 10.74 -25.99 3.87
CA TRP A 121 10.77 -25.18 5.08
C TRP A 121 9.46 -24.41 5.29
N VAL A 122 8.87 -23.81 4.24
CA VAL A 122 7.57 -23.11 4.32
C VAL A 122 6.49 -24.08 4.79
N ARG A 123 6.38 -25.24 4.12
CA ARG A 123 5.39 -26.27 4.50
C ARG A 123 5.59 -26.77 5.92
N ARG A 124 6.84 -26.87 6.38
CA ARG A 124 7.16 -27.24 7.78
C ARG A 124 6.68 -26.18 8.77
N GLN A 125 6.87 -24.89 8.47
CA GLN A 125 6.40 -23.79 9.32
C GLN A 125 4.86 -23.74 9.36
N VAL A 126 4.19 -23.84 8.21
CA VAL A 126 2.72 -23.95 8.15
C VAL A 126 2.24 -25.12 9.00
N SER A 127 2.82 -26.31 8.82
CA SER A 127 2.45 -27.49 9.62
C SER A 127 2.70 -27.32 11.11
N TYR A 128 3.75 -26.58 11.49
CA TYR A 128 4.03 -26.29 12.89
C TYR A 128 2.94 -25.39 13.50
N VAL A 129 2.64 -24.27 12.85
CA VAL A 129 1.61 -23.31 13.29
C VAL A 129 0.22 -23.97 13.36
N THR A 130 -0.15 -24.76 12.35
CA THR A 130 -1.42 -25.50 12.36
C THR A 130 -1.51 -26.51 13.50
N ARG A 131 -0.40 -27.18 13.86
CA ARG A 131 -0.38 -28.09 15.04
C ARG A 131 -0.48 -27.35 16.37
N GLN A 132 -0.17 -26.05 16.41
CA GLN A 132 -0.42 -25.20 17.58
C GLN A 132 -1.87 -24.67 17.61
N GLY A 133 -2.72 -25.09 16.68
CA GLY A 133 -4.13 -24.71 16.65
C GLY A 133 -4.41 -23.40 15.92
N TYR A 134 -3.47 -22.83 15.16
CA TYR A 134 -3.70 -21.58 14.42
C TYR A 134 -3.98 -21.83 12.94
N VAL A 135 -4.89 -21.03 12.39
CA VAL A 135 -5.23 -21.01 10.97
C VAL A 135 -5.25 -19.57 10.44
N ALA A 136 -5.10 -19.40 9.13
CA ALA A 136 -5.24 -18.12 8.47
C ALA A 136 -6.50 -18.11 7.60
N ARG A 137 -7.27 -17.03 7.63
CA ARG A 137 -8.46 -16.85 6.79
C ARG A 137 -8.60 -15.42 6.31
N GLU A 138 -9.33 -15.27 5.22
CA GLU A 138 -9.81 -13.96 4.76
C GLU A 138 -11.09 -13.59 5.52
N ILE A 139 -11.18 -12.34 5.95
CA ILE A 139 -12.42 -11.74 6.43
C ILE A 139 -13.13 -11.12 5.23
N GLN A 140 -14.34 -11.60 4.95
CA GLN A 140 -15.21 -11.00 3.94
C GLN A 140 -15.88 -9.76 4.54
N LEU A 141 -15.23 -8.60 4.41
CA LEU A 141 -15.71 -7.35 5.00
C LEU A 141 -17.10 -6.95 4.50
N ASP A 142 -17.45 -7.33 3.27
CA ASP A 142 -18.77 -7.06 2.67
C ASP A 142 -19.90 -7.90 3.29
N ASP A 143 -19.56 -9.00 3.98
CA ASP A 143 -20.54 -9.85 4.66
C ASP A 143 -20.85 -9.36 6.09
N LEU A 144 -20.12 -8.37 6.59
CA LEU A 144 -20.27 -7.85 7.96
C LEU A 144 -21.29 -6.71 8.00
N SER A 145 -22.06 -6.64 9.09
CA SER A 145 -22.80 -5.43 9.42
C SER A 145 -21.86 -4.28 9.81
N ASP A 146 -22.35 -3.04 9.76
CA ASP A 146 -21.56 -1.86 10.15
C ASP A 146 -21.03 -1.97 11.59
N GLU A 147 -21.83 -2.51 12.50
CA GLU A 147 -21.46 -2.72 13.91
C GLU A 147 -20.35 -3.78 14.04
N GLU A 148 -20.53 -4.95 13.41
CA GLU A 148 -19.51 -6.00 13.40
C GLU A 148 -18.20 -5.48 12.80
N ARG A 149 -18.28 -4.77 11.68
CA ARG A 149 -17.10 -4.16 11.05
C ARG A 149 -16.42 -3.16 11.97
N HIS A 150 -17.19 -2.34 12.70
CA HIS A 150 -16.61 -1.38 13.64
C HIS A 150 -15.85 -2.11 14.76
N GLN A 151 -16.47 -3.09 15.40
CA GLN A 151 -15.87 -3.90 16.45
C GLN A 151 -14.59 -4.61 15.97
N ALA A 152 -14.60 -5.17 14.75
CA ALA A 152 -13.43 -5.82 14.16
C ALA A 152 -12.22 -4.88 14.10
N PHE A 153 -12.45 -3.66 13.61
CA PHE A 153 -11.38 -2.70 13.41
C PHE A 153 -10.90 -2.10 14.73
N GLU A 154 -11.79 -1.89 15.71
CA GLU A 154 -11.40 -1.52 17.07
C GLU A 154 -10.48 -2.59 17.66
N HIS A 155 -10.86 -3.87 17.58
CA HIS A 155 -10.05 -4.97 18.10
C HIS A 155 -8.67 -5.05 17.41
N LEU A 156 -8.63 -4.91 16.07
CA LEU A 156 -7.36 -4.91 15.33
C LEU A 156 -6.48 -3.69 15.67
N GLN A 157 -7.08 -2.54 15.94
CA GLN A 157 -6.37 -1.36 16.40
C GLN A 157 -5.76 -1.57 17.79
N GLU A 158 -6.52 -2.14 18.74
CA GLU A 158 -6.01 -2.51 20.07
C GLU A 158 -4.81 -3.47 19.98
N MET A 159 -4.93 -4.51 19.15
CA MET A 159 -3.82 -5.44 18.90
C MET A 159 -2.59 -4.74 18.30
N ASN A 160 -2.79 -3.80 17.38
CA ASN A 160 -1.71 -3.04 16.76
C ASN A 160 -1.02 -2.12 17.79
N GLU A 161 -1.79 -1.41 18.62
CA GLU A 161 -1.27 -0.55 19.69
C GLU A 161 -0.47 -1.35 20.72
N GLU A 162 -0.99 -2.50 21.17
CA GLU A 162 -0.28 -3.40 22.07
C GLU A 162 1.06 -3.82 21.46
N GLN A 163 1.07 -4.27 20.20
CA GLN A 163 2.30 -4.66 19.50
C GLN A 163 3.30 -3.51 19.36
N LEU A 164 2.85 -2.31 18.99
CA LEU A 164 3.70 -1.13 18.86
C LEU A 164 4.30 -0.71 20.20
N SER A 165 3.58 -0.89 21.32
CA SER A 165 4.06 -0.55 22.66
C SER A 165 5.36 -1.28 23.04
N HIS A 166 5.56 -2.48 22.49
CA HIS A 166 6.71 -3.35 22.69
C HIS A 166 7.87 -3.09 21.72
N ARG A 167 7.70 -2.22 20.71
CA ARG A 167 8.72 -1.89 19.72
C ARG A 167 9.51 -0.64 20.11
N VAL A 168 10.67 -0.47 19.45
CA VAL A 168 11.51 0.72 19.61
C VAL A 168 10.80 1.95 19.06
N LEU A 169 10.17 1.82 17.89
CA LEU A 169 9.25 2.82 17.35
C LEU A 169 7.84 2.44 17.82
N LYS A 170 7.25 3.32 18.65
CA LYS A 170 5.95 3.12 19.30
C LYS A 170 4.80 3.81 18.56
N HIS A 171 5.02 4.19 17.30
CA HIS A 171 4.03 4.83 16.44
C HIS A 171 4.15 4.25 15.03
N GLU A 172 3.08 4.37 14.26
CA GLU A 172 3.02 3.93 12.87
C GLU A 172 3.94 4.78 11.98
N ILE A 173 4.49 4.16 10.94
CA ILE A 173 5.28 4.87 9.93
C ILE A 173 4.33 5.26 8.79
N GLU A 174 3.52 6.29 9.04
CA GLU A 174 2.36 6.72 8.22
C GLU A 174 2.67 6.96 6.73
N LEU A 175 3.94 7.18 6.37
CA LEU A 175 4.35 7.35 4.97
C LEU A 175 4.53 6.03 4.22
N LEU A 176 4.97 4.97 4.90
CA LEU A 176 5.43 3.72 4.26
C LEU A 176 4.45 2.57 4.47
N GLU A 177 3.59 2.67 5.48
CA GLU A 177 2.73 1.58 5.92
C GLU A 177 1.26 2.01 5.83
N GLY A 178 0.42 1.12 5.30
CA GLY A 178 -1.02 1.34 5.28
C GLY A 178 -1.62 1.16 6.67
N ARG A 179 -2.63 1.97 6.96
CA ARG A 179 -3.30 1.99 8.27
C ARG A 179 -4.60 1.20 8.25
N LEU A 180 -5.01 0.76 9.45
CA LEU A 180 -6.29 0.10 9.69
C LEU A 180 -7.41 1.14 9.82
N ILE A 181 -7.80 1.73 8.70
CA ILE A 181 -8.88 2.73 8.62
C ILE A 181 -10.13 2.06 8.03
N PRO A 182 -11.21 1.84 8.82
CA PRO A 182 -12.40 1.13 8.37
C PRO A 182 -12.96 1.71 7.07
N ASP A 183 -13.12 3.03 7.01
CA ASP A 183 -13.76 3.73 5.89
C ASP A 183 -12.86 3.91 4.66
N ALA A 184 -11.57 3.61 4.78
CA ALA A 184 -10.61 3.73 3.69
C ALA A 184 -10.07 2.37 3.22
N PHE A 185 -10.72 1.27 3.60
CA PHE A 185 -10.24 -0.07 3.22
C PHE A 185 -10.51 -0.40 1.74
N TYR A 186 -11.62 0.08 1.16
CA TYR A 186 -12.01 -0.12 -0.24
C TYR A 186 -11.86 -1.59 -0.70
N ARG A 187 -11.03 -1.87 -1.70
CA ARG A 187 -10.78 -3.24 -2.22
C ARG A 187 -9.66 -3.98 -1.49
N ARG A 188 -9.08 -3.41 -0.42
CA ARG A 188 -8.11 -4.13 0.39
C ARG A 188 -8.78 -5.34 1.01
N ARG A 189 -8.08 -6.47 0.99
CA ARG A 189 -8.54 -7.74 1.56
C ARG A 189 -7.86 -7.93 2.92
N LEU A 190 -8.65 -8.26 3.93
CA LEU A 190 -8.16 -8.49 5.28
C LEU A 190 -7.93 -9.98 5.50
N PHE A 191 -6.71 -10.36 5.86
CA PHE A 191 -6.36 -11.72 6.24
C PHE A 191 -5.88 -11.72 7.69
N ILE A 192 -6.45 -12.61 8.50
CA ILE A 192 -6.11 -12.75 9.92
C ILE A 192 -5.56 -14.15 10.19
N ALA A 193 -4.74 -14.28 11.24
CA ALA A 193 -4.37 -15.55 11.85
C ALA A 193 -5.05 -15.66 13.21
N HIS A 194 -5.76 -16.76 13.46
CA HIS A 194 -6.57 -16.94 14.68
C HIS A 194 -6.58 -18.40 15.15
N PRO A 195 -6.96 -18.67 16.41
CA PRO A 195 -7.18 -20.03 16.91
C PRO A 195 -8.30 -20.74 16.13
N ALA A 196 -8.09 -22.01 15.79
CA ALA A 196 -8.99 -22.80 14.96
C ALA A 196 -10.31 -23.15 15.65
N ASP A 197 -10.34 -23.12 16.97
CA ASP A 197 -11.50 -23.36 17.83
C ASP A 197 -12.33 -22.09 18.08
N GLU A 198 -11.81 -20.91 17.74
CA GLU A 198 -12.50 -19.63 17.88
C GLU A 198 -12.52 -18.86 16.54
N PRO A 199 -13.29 -19.33 15.53
CA PRO A 199 -13.32 -18.70 14.22
C PRO A 199 -13.94 -17.30 14.23
N ASP A 200 -14.84 -17.02 15.17
CA ASP A 200 -15.66 -15.81 15.19
C ASP A 200 -15.25 -14.81 16.29
N ASN A 201 -14.10 -15.04 16.96
CA ASN A 201 -13.59 -14.15 17.99
C ASN A 201 -12.69 -13.08 17.36
N TRP A 202 -13.31 -12.12 16.68
CA TRP A 202 -12.66 -10.94 16.11
C TRP A 202 -13.51 -9.70 16.36
#